data_AF-A0A7X9B7E1-F1
#
_entry.id   AF-A0A7X9B7E1-F1
#
_cell.length_a   1.000
_cell.length_b   1.000
_cell.length_c   1.000
_cell.angle_alpha   90.00
_cell.angle_beta   90.00
_cell.angle_gamma   90.00
#
_symmetry.space_group_name_H-M   'P 1'
#
loop_
_entity.id
_entity.type
_entity.pdbx_description
1 polymer ?
#
loop_
_entity_poly.entity_id
_entity_poly.type
_entity_poly.pdbx_seq_one_letter_code
_entity_poly.pdbx_strand_id
1 'polypeptide(L)'
;MKKEMVSTICGAIGGAIASLFGGWSATMTTLLIFMIIDYISGLVVAGVFKKSKKTENGALESKAGFKGLCKKGMMFLFVLIAYRLDLAIGTNYIKEAVMIGFIANELISITENAGLMGIPLPGVITKAIEILNDKSKSE
;
A
#
# COMPACT_ATOMS: atom_id res chain seq x y z
N MET A 1 17.69 -2.24 31.27
CA MET A 1 17.94 -0.83 30.87
C MET A 1 17.96 -0.58 29.36
N LYS A 2 18.99 -0.97 28.57
CA LYS A 2 19.01 -0.62 27.12
C LYS A 2 17.80 -1.14 26.31
N LYS A 3 17.39 -2.40 26.54
CA LYS A 3 16.23 -3.00 25.85
C LYS A 3 14.91 -2.31 26.22
N GLU A 4 14.73 -2.01 27.51
CA GLU A 4 13.53 -1.33 28.02
C GLU A 4 13.44 0.12 27.52
N MET A 5 14.56 0.83 27.45
CA MET A 5 14.60 2.18 26.90
C MET A 5 14.24 2.18 25.40
N VAL A 6 14.73 1.20 24.64
CA VAL A 6 14.37 1.04 23.21
C VAL A 6 12.89 0.71 23.06
N SER A 7 12.34 -0.24 23.83
CA SER A 7 10.91 -0.57 23.75
C SER A 7 10.01 0.59 24.16
N THR A 8 10.40 1.38 25.16
CA THR A 8 9.66 2.57 25.59
C THR A 8 9.66 3.64 24.52
N ILE A 9 10.80 3.92 23.88
CA ILE A 9 10.89 4.90 22.79
C ILE A 9 10.06 4.42 21.58
N CYS A 10 10.20 3.16 21.18
CA CYS A 10 9.41 2.59 20.08
C CYS A 10 7.91 2.60 20.39
N GLY A 11 7.52 2.25 21.61
CA GLY A 11 6.13 2.28 22.06
C GLY A 11 5.56 3.69 22.09
N ALA A 12 6.33 4.68 22.56
CA ALA A 12 5.93 6.08 22.58
C ALA A 12 5.74 6.63 21.17
N ILE A 13 6.68 6.38 20.26
CA ILE A 13 6.59 6.81 18.86
C ILE A 13 5.42 6.09 18.17
N GLY A 14 5.31 4.78 18.33
CA GLY A 14 4.23 3.98 17.75
C GLY A 14 2.85 4.43 18.25
N GLY A 15 2.73 4.68 19.56
CA GLY A 15 1.50 5.22 20.17
C GLY A 15 1.16 6.62 19.66
N ALA A 16 2.16 7.50 19.52
CA ALA A 16 1.97 8.84 18.96
C ALA A 16 1.55 8.79 17.49
N ILE A 17 2.12 7.89 16.69
CA ILE A 17 1.70 7.70 15.30
C ILE A 17 0.27 7.15 15.25
N ALA A 18 -0.04 6.12 16.03
CA ALA A 18 -1.38 5.51 16.04
C ALA A 18 -2.46 6.52 16.47
N SER A 19 -2.16 7.43 17.40
CA SER A 19 -3.12 8.45 17.82
C SER A 19 -3.45 9.46 16.71
N LEU A 20 -2.52 9.75 15.80
CA LEU A 20 -2.77 10.59 14.62
C LEU A 20 -3.82 9.99 13.67
N PHE A 21 -3.96 8.67 13.63
CA PHE A 21 -4.92 7.94 12.78
C PHE A 21 -6.22 7.57 13.51
N GLY A 22 -6.40 8.05 14.75
CA GLY A 22 -7.55 7.70 15.58
C GLY A 22 -7.48 6.32 16.20
N GLY A 23 -6.26 5.83 16.44
CA GLY A 23 -5.99 4.53 17.02
C GLY A 23 -5.61 3.47 15.99
N TRP A 24 -5.20 2.32 16.49
CA TRP A 24 -4.79 1.16 15.68
C TRP A 24 -6.00 0.26 15.39
N SER A 25 -6.39 0.14 14.13
CA SER A 25 -7.53 -0.69 13.71
C SER A 25 -7.10 -1.96 12.97
N ALA A 26 -8.01 -2.93 12.89
CA ALA A 26 -7.82 -4.12 12.05
C ALA A 26 -7.59 -3.73 10.59
N THR A 27 -8.35 -2.78 10.07
CA THR A 27 -8.25 -2.29 8.68
C THR A 27 -6.93 -1.60 8.40
N MET A 28 -6.38 -0.83 9.36
CA MET A 28 -5.03 -0.28 9.26
C MET A 28 -3.96 -1.39 9.20
N THR A 29 -4.14 -2.44 10.02
CA THR A 29 -3.27 -3.62 9.99
C THR A 29 -3.34 -4.34 8.63
N THR A 30 -4.54 -4.54 8.09
CA THR A 30 -4.75 -5.14 6.77
C THR A 30 -4.11 -4.31 5.67
N LEU A 31 -4.29 -2.99 5.67
CA LEU A 31 -3.67 -2.09 4.71
C LEU A 31 -2.14 -2.20 4.74
N LEU A 32 -1.53 -2.22 5.94
CA LEU A 32 -0.09 -2.39 6.10
C LEU A 32 0.41 -3.74 5.55
N ILE A 33 -0.30 -4.82 5.83
CA ILE A 33 0.04 -6.15 5.30
C ILE A 33 0.03 -6.15 3.78
N PHE A 34 -1.02 -5.58 3.17
CA PHE A 34 -1.14 -5.50 1.71
C PHE A 34 -0.01 -4.65 1.11
N MET A 35 0.27 -3.48 1.70
CA MET A 35 1.39 -2.64 1.27
C MET A 35 2.75 -3.36 1.36
N ILE A 36 2.99 -4.15 2.41
CA ILE A 36 4.23 -4.91 2.56
C ILE A 36 4.32 -6.00 1.49
N ILE A 37 3.26 -6.78 1.29
CA ILE A 37 3.21 -7.85 0.27
C ILE A 37 3.42 -7.26 -1.12
N ASP A 38 2.75 -6.15 -1.45
CA ASP A 38 2.93 -5.48 -2.74
C ASP A 38 4.37 -5.00 -2.95
N TYR A 39 4.97 -4.38 -1.93
CA TYR A 39 6.34 -3.88 -2.04
C TYR A 39 7.34 -5.02 -2.24
N ILE A 40 7.24 -6.08 -1.44
CA ILE A 40 8.13 -7.25 -1.54
C ILE A 40 7.91 -7.96 -2.88
N SER A 41 6.66 -8.23 -3.28
CA SER A 41 6.37 -8.88 -4.56
C SER A 41 6.87 -8.05 -5.75
N GLY A 42 6.73 -6.72 -5.70
CA GLY A 42 7.28 -5.83 -6.72
C GLY A 42 8.81 -5.86 -6.80
N LEU A 43 9.50 -5.92 -5.65
CA LEU A 43 10.95 -6.09 -5.62
C LEU A 43 11.39 -7.45 -6.20
N VAL A 44 10.66 -8.53 -5.90
CA VAL A 44 10.94 -9.87 -6.44
C VAL A 44 10.74 -9.89 -7.96
N VAL A 45 9.65 -9.32 -8.47
CA VAL A 45 9.38 -9.20 -9.91
C VAL A 45 10.49 -8.43 -10.62
N ALA A 46 10.96 -7.33 -10.05
CA ALA A 46 12.02 -6.51 -10.63
C ALA A 46 13.41 -7.16 -10.52
N GLY A 47 13.72 -7.80 -9.40
CA GLY A 47 15.04 -8.39 -9.13
C GLY A 47 15.26 -9.76 -9.76
N VAL A 48 14.31 -10.66 -9.58
CA VAL A 48 14.43 -12.08 -9.96
C VAL A 48 13.88 -12.30 -11.36
N PHE A 49 12.67 -11.82 -11.63
CA PHE A 49 11.99 -12.07 -12.90
C PHE A 49 12.39 -11.07 -13.99
N LYS A 50 12.97 -9.92 -13.63
CA LYS A 50 13.30 -8.81 -14.54
C LYS A 50 12.14 -8.43 -15.47
N LYS A 51 10.91 -8.53 -14.96
CA LYS A 51 9.66 -8.27 -15.70
C LYS A 51 8.89 -7.10 -15.13
N SER A 52 9.55 -6.23 -14.36
CA SER A 52 8.90 -5.07 -13.78
C SER A 52 8.41 -4.12 -14.89
N LYS A 53 7.13 -3.77 -14.89
CA LYS A 53 6.61 -2.70 -15.76
C LYS A 53 7.00 -1.30 -15.28
N LYS A 54 7.66 -1.19 -14.13
CA LYS A 54 8.02 0.08 -13.48
C LYS A 54 9.40 0.61 -13.92
N THR A 55 10.15 -0.15 -14.74
CA THR A 55 11.49 0.19 -15.22
C THR A 55 11.64 -0.21 -16.70
N GLU A 56 12.41 0.53 -17.50
CA GLU A 56 12.55 0.27 -18.95
C GLU A 56 13.16 -1.12 -19.24
N ASN A 57 14.11 -1.54 -18.41
CA ASN A 57 14.81 -2.82 -18.57
C ASN A 57 14.16 -3.97 -17.77
N GLY A 58 13.00 -3.74 -17.13
CA GLY A 58 12.33 -4.69 -16.25
C GLY A 58 13.07 -5.06 -14.96
N ALA A 59 14.30 -4.56 -14.80
CA ALA A 59 15.20 -4.84 -13.68
C ALA A 59 14.94 -3.91 -12.48
N LEU A 60 15.51 -4.28 -11.33
CA LEU A 60 15.46 -3.52 -10.08
C LEU A 60 16.13 -2.15 -10.23
N GLU A 61 15.36 -1.07 -10.05
CA GLU A 61 15.88 0.29 -10.01
C GLU A 61 15.47 0.97 -8.69
N SER A 62 16.46 1.49 -7.96
CA SER A 62 16.25 2.14 -6.66
C SER A 62 15.29 3.35 -6.76
N LYS A 63 15.37 4.14 -7.84
CA LYS A 63 14.47 5.29 -8.07
C LYS A 63 13.01 4.86 -8.21
N ALA A 64 12.76 3.76 -8.94
CA ALA A 64 11.43 3.20 -9.08
C ALA A 64 10.88 2.67 -7.75
N GLY A 65 11.73 1.99 -6.95
CA GLY A 65 11.38 1.54 -5.60
C GLY A 65 11.04 2.70 -4.66
N PHE A 66 11.87 3.74 -4.64
CA PHE A 66 11.64 4.93 -3.82
C PHE A 66 10.37 5.68 -4.23
N LYS A 67 10.10 5.83 -5.53
CA LYS A 67 8.85 6.40 -6.04
C LYS A 67 7.63 5.59 -5.57
N GLY A 68 7.72 4.26 -5.55
CA GLY A 68 6.69 3.40 -4.99
C GLY A 68 6.46 3.64 -3.51
N LEU A 69 7.53 3.77 -2.72
CA LEU A 69 7.43 4.04 -1.29
C LEU A 69 6.85 5.43 -0.99
N CYS A 70 7.21 6.46 -1.75
CA CYS A 70 6.62 7.79 -1.63
C CYS A 70 5.10 7.76 -1.87
N LYS A 71 4.62 6.98 -2.85
CA LYS A 71 3.18 6.79 -3.06
C LYS A 71 2.50 6.17 -1.84
N LYS A 72 3.14 5.18 -1.20
CA LYS A 72 2.64 4.56 0.05
C LYS A 72 2.60 5.55 1.21
N GLY A 73 3.61 6.42 1.34
CA GLY A 73 3.57 7.55 2.28
C GLY A 73 2.38 8.48 2.04
N MET A 74 2.11 8.81 0.77
CA MET A 74 0.96 9.66 0.39
C MET A 74 -0.38 9.01 0.76
N MET A 75 -0.52 7.69 0.61
CA MET A 75 -1.73 6.98 1.04
C MET A 75 -1.99 7.16 2.54
N PHE A 76 -0.96 7.10 3.40
CA PHE A 76 -1.13 7.41 4.81
C PHE A 76 -1.54 8.87 5.06
N LEU A 77 -1.03 9.83 4.28
CA LEU A 77 -1.50 11.21 4.39
C LEU A 77 -3.00 11.34 4.05
N PHE A 78 -3.48 10.61 3.04
CA PHE A 78 -4.92 10.56 2.75
C PHE A 78 -5.73 9.90 3.87
N VAL A 79 -5.24 8.82 4.49
CA VAL A 79 -5.91 8.20 5.65
C VAL A 79 -5.96 9.18 6.84
N LEU A 80 -4.89 9.97 7.06
CA LEU A 80 -4.88 11.02 8.08
C LEU A 80 -5.94 12.09 7.77
N ILE A 81 -6.00 12.59 6.54
CA ILE A 81 -7.02 13.56 6.11
C ILE A 81 -8.43 13.00 6.32
N ALA A 82 -8.66 11.75 5.93
CA ALA A 82 -9.94 11.06 6.08
C ALA A 82 -10.35 10.95 7.56
N TYR A 83 -9.42 10.62 8.46
CA TYR A 83 -9.67 10.63 9.89
C TYR A 83 -10.01 12.03 10.42
N ARG A 84 -9.33 13.08 9.95
CA ARG A 84 -9.65 14.46 10.33
C ARG A 84 -11.04 14.88 9.83
N LEU A 85 -11.48 14.41 8.67
CA LEU A 85 -12.83 14.63 8.16
C LEU A 85 -13.90 13.89 8.99
N ASP A 86 -13.62 12.63 9.35
CA ASP A 86 -14.48 11.87 10.29
C ASP A 86 -14.72 12.69 11.56
N LEU A 87 -13.66 13.23 12.18
CA LEU A 87 -13.77 14.08 13.37
C LEU A 87 -14.53 15.40 13.11
N ALA A 88 -14.30 16.04 11.97
CA ALA A 88 -14.90 17.33 11.66
C ALA A 88 -16.41 17.24 11.43
N ILE A 89 -16.88 16.13 10.85
CA ILE A 89 -18.28 15.91 10.46
C ILE A 89 -19.02 15.06 11.51
N GLY A 90 -18.29 14.49 12.50
CA GLY A 90 -18.87 13.63 13.53
C GLY A 90 -19.21 12.23 13.02
N THR A 91 -18.41 11.72 12.10
CA THR A 91 -18.57 10.39 11.48
C THR A 91 -17.36 9.50 11.80
N ASN A 92 -17.42 8.22 11.44
CA ASN A 92 -16.34 7.26 11.70
C ASN A 92 -16.09 6.28 10.55
N TYR A 93 -16.66 6.55 9.37
CA TYR A 93 -16.65 5.64 8.23
C TYR A 93 -15.83 6.16 7.04
N ILE A 94 -15.44 7.45 7.02
CA ILE A 94 -14.68 8.02 5.91
C ILE A 94 -13.27 7.45 5.89
N LYS A 95 -12.57 7.43 7.04
CA LYS A 95 -11.26 6.79 7.18
C LYS A 95 -11.30 5.33 6.76
N GLU A 96 -12.35 4.63 7.19
CA GLU A 96 -12.52 3.20 6.90
C GLU A 96 -12.70 2.96 5.40
N ALA A 97 -13.56 3.74 4.74
CA ALA A 97 -13.76 3.66 3.29
C ALA A 97 -12.47 3.97 2.51
N VAL A 98 -11.71 4.99 2.92
CA VAL A 98 -10.42 5.33 2.29
C VAL A 98 -9.40 4.21 2.45
N MET A 99 -9.29 3.61 3.64
CA MET A 99 -8.38 2.48 3.86
C MET A 99 -8.79 1.26 3.04
N ILE A 100 -10.08 0.92 2.98
CA ILE A 100 -10.59 -0.18 2.14
C ILE A 100 -10.29 0.08 0.66
N GLY A 101 -10.47 1.31 0.19
CA GLY A 101 -10.10 1.72 -1.16
C GLY A 101 -8.61 1.49 -1.45
N PHE A 102 -7.72 1.87 -0.53
CA PHE A 102 -6.29 1.58 -0.69
C PHE A 102 -5.95 0.09 -0.60
N ILE A 103 -6.64 -0.69 0.25
CA ILE A 103 -6.49 -2.16 0.28
C ILE A 103 -6.83 -2.74 -1.10
N ALA A 104 -7.92 -2.29 -1.72
CA ALA A 104 -8.30 -2.74 -3.07
C ALA A 104 -7.23 -2.37 -4.12
N ASN A 105 -6.66 -1.17 -4.04
CA ASN A 105 -5.57 -0.75 -4.93
C ASN A 105 -4.32 -1.62 -4.76
N GLU A 106 -3.91 -1.91 -3.52
CA GLU A 106 -2.78 -2.80 -3.26
C GLU A 106 -3.07 -4.23 -3.73
N LEU A 107 -4.31 -4.73 -3.58
CA LEU A 107 -4.72 -6.04 -4.08
C LEU A 107 -4.54 -6.16 -5.61
N ILE A 108 -4.92 -5.13 -6.36
CA ILE A 108 -4.75 -5.09 -7.82
C ILE A 108 -3.25 -5.17 -8.17
N SER A 109 -2.41 -4.38 -7.50
CA SER A 109 -0.96 -4.36 -7.70
C SER A 109 -0.31 -5.71 -7.35
N ILE A 110 -0.72 -6.36 -6.25
CA ILE A 110 -0.28 -7.72 -5.88
C ILE A 110 -0.67 -8.72 -6.96
N THR A 111 -1.91 -8.64 -7.46
CA THR A 111 -2.42 -9.56 -8.48
C THR A 111 -1.65 -9.41 -9.78
N GLU A 112 -1.31 -8.18 -10.18
CA GLU A 112 -0.44 -7.93 -11.33
C GLU A 112 0.95 -8.54 -11.12
N ASN A 113 1.58 -8.31 -9.96
CA ASN A 113 2.89 -8.89 -9.65
C ASN A 113 2.84 -10.43 -9.68
N ALA A 114 1.77 -11.05 -9.17
CA ALA A 114 1.55 -12.50 -9.23
C ALA A 114 1.50 -13.02 -10.67
N GLY A 115 0.79 -12.32 -11.57
CA GLY A 115 0.76 -12.65 -12.99
C GLY A 115 2.14 -12.55 -13.65
N LEU A 116 2.93 -11.53 -13.31
CA LEU A 116 4.31 -11.36 -13.80
C LEU A 116 5.27 -12.46 -13.30
N MET A 117 4.97 -13.05 -12.14
CA MET A 117 5.67 -14.22 -11.59
C MET A 117 5.22 -15.56 -12.21
N GLY A 118 4.21 -15.55 -13.09
CA GLY A 118 3.74 -16.74 -13.81
C GLY A 118 2.60 -17.49 -13.12
N ILE A 119 1.95 -16.91 -12.10
CA ILE A 119 0.73 -17.48 -11.53
C ILE A 119 -0.39 -17.36 -12.57
N PRO A 120 -1.06 -18.47 -12.96
CA PRO A 120 -2.10 -18.42 -13.98
C PRO A 120 -3.32 -17.65 -13.43
N LEU A 121 -3.52 -16.45 -13.94
CA LEU A 121 -4.69 -15.63 -13.62
C LEU A 121 -5.83 -15.95 -14.60
N PRO A 122 -7.07 -16.16 -14.11
CA PRO A 122 -8.24 -16.24 -14.97
C PRO A 122 -8.36 -15.00 -15.85
N GLY A 123 -8.70 -15.19 -17.13
CA GLY A 123 -8.77 -14.08 -18.09
C GLY A 123 -9.74 -12.95 -17.71
N VAL A 124 -10.73 -13.23 -16.87
CA VAL A 124 -11.64 -12.21 -16.30
C VAL A 124 -10.89 -11.25 -15.38
N ILE A 125 -9.98 -11.76 -14.56
CA ILE A 125 -9.18 -10.94 -13.63
C ILE A 125 -8.20 -10.08 -14.42
N THR A 126 -7.51 -10.65 -15.40
CA THR A 126 -6.56 -9.92 -16.25
C THR A 126 -7.26 -8.76 -16.98
N LYS A 127 -8.42 -9.02 -17.60
CA LYS A 127 -9.20 -7.99 -18.29
C LYS A 127 -9.70 -6.89 -17.34
N ALA A 128 -10.16 -7.27 -16.15
CA ALA A 128 -10.59 -6.29 -15.15
C ALA A 128 -9.44 -5.35 -14.74
N ILE A 129 -8.25 -5.90 -14.52
CA ILE A 129 -7.05 -5.11 -14.18
C ILE A 129 -6.65 -4.19 -15.33
N GLU A 130 -6.69 -4.67 -16.57
CA GLU A 130 -6.39 -3.86 -17.76
C GLU A 130 -7.34 -2.66 -17.90
N ILE A 131 -8.66 -2.88 -17.77
CA ILE A 131 -9.67 -1.81 -17.85
C ILE A 131 -9.45 -0.76 -16.76
N LEU A 132 -9.13 -1.19 -15.53
CA LEU A 132 -8.86 -0.28 -14.41
C LEU A 132 -7.60 0.57 -14.67
N ASN A 133 -6.55 -0.04 -15.21
CA ASN A 133 -5.32 0.67 -15.57
C ASN A 133 -5.52 1.66 -16.73
N ASP A 134 -6.30 1.29 -17.75
CA ASP A 134 -6.54 2.18 -18.89
C ASP A 134 -7.38 3.40 -18.50
N LYS A 135 -8.42 3.21 -17.68
CA LYS A 135 -9.20 4.33 -17.14
C LYS A 135 -8.35 5.30 -16.32
N SER A 136 -7.38 4.78 -15.56
CA SER A 136 -6.47 5.63 -14.77
C SER A 136 -5.49 6.46 -15.59
N LYS A 137 -5.32 6.19 -16.89
CA LYS A 137 -4.45 6.96 -17.80
C LYS A 137 -5.21 7.97 -18.66
N SER A 138 -6.53 7.81 -18.80
CA SER A 138 -7.40 8.65 -19.62
C SER A 138 -8.04 9.81 -18.84
N GLU A 139 -7.77 9.90 -17.54
CA GLU A 139 -8.10 11.04 -16.65
C GLU A 139 -6.81 11.74 -16.22
#